data_AF-A0A5J4X2N1-F1
#
_entry.id   AF-A0A5J4X2N1-F1
#
_cell.length_a   1.000
_cell.length_b   1.000
_cell.length_c   1.000
_cell.angle_alpha   90.00
_cell.angle_beta   90.00
_cell.angle_gamma   90.00
#
_symmetry.space_group_name_H-M   'P 1'
#
loop_
_entity.id
_entity.type
_entity.pdbx_description
1 polymer ?
#
loop_
_entity_poly.entity_id
_entity_poly.type
_entity_poly.pdbx_seq_one_letter_code
_entity_poly.pdbx_strand_id
1 'polypeptide(L)'
;MNSNSPKNRKIKSVRDDDDEYDLRSGINCRCFYCNLEGTYLSLGNLEHSCGNKFFACPCPKCRKIGSWARKGALRCVCGHSFYGDICHSCGDVFVCDESLFPGVFVHDKCGTQFTAMVCPSCKEIGHWDVSGRILHCKCGARFFATYCRCGKFASWPAEAVPGILVHASCGEQFYCDVCPCGDIVLWNKDAFPGMLSHKNCGAKFLALACPYCHKISHWNSFGHLRCLCGKQFKVTPEQSRK
;
A
#
# COMPACT_ATOMS: atom_id res chain seq x y z
N MET A 1 9.25 -11.41 -21.17
CA MET A 1 10.39 -11.15 -20.25
C MET A 1 9.86 -11.16 -18.82
N ASN A 2 10.51 -11.95 -17.96
CA ASN A 2 10.02 -12.38 -16.64
C ASN A 2 9.55 -11.21 -15.75
N SER A 3 8.25 -11.16 -15.51
CA SER A 3 7.64 -10.31 -14.49
C SER A 3 7.92 -10.91 -13.11
N ASN A 4 9.02 -10.49 -12.48
CA ASN A 4 9.11 -10.56 -11.02
C ASN A 4 8.11 -9.56 -10.44
N SER A 5 6.82 -9.90 -10.47
CA SER A 5 5.90 -9.31 -9.52
C SER A 5 6.41 -9.69 -8.14
N PRO A 6 6.65 -8.73 -7.23
CA PRO A 6 6.95 -9.06 -5.85
C PRO A 6 5.79 -9.92 -5.36
N LYS A 7 6.08 -11.17 -5.01
CA LYS A 7 5.08 -12.08 -4.45
C LYS A 7 4.47 -11.37 -3.26
N ASN A 8 3.15 -11.20 -3.27
CA ASN A 8 2.39 -10.72 -2.12
C ASN A 8 2.92 -11.42 -0.86
N ARG A 9 3.39 -10.64 0.11
CA ARG A 9 4.00 -11.19 1.32
C ARG A 9 2.87 -11.65 2.22
N LYS A 10 2.76 -12.96 2.45
CA LYS A 10 1.87 -13.50 3.47
C LYS A 10 2.37 -13.01 4.83
N ILE A 11 1.52 -12.29 5.56
CA ILE A 11 1.75 -12.02 6.97
C ILE A 11 0.97 -13.05 7.77
N LYS A 12 1.63 -13.62 8.77
CA LYS A 12 1.00 -14.57 9.67
C LYS A 12 0.08 -13.88 10.68
N SER A 13 -1.08 -14.48 10.95
CA SER A 13 -1.90 -14.17 12.10
C SER A 13 -1.11 -14.55 13.35
N VAL A 14 -1.24 -13.71 14.37
CA VAL A 14 -0.63 -13.98 15.67
C VAL A 14 -1.31 -15.16 16.38
N ARG A 15 -2.57 -15.47 16.05
CA ARG A 15 -3.35 -16.51 16.74
C ARG A 15 -3.12 -17.93 16.22
N ASP A 16 -2.35 -18.08 15.14
CA ASP A 16 -2.14 -19.36 14.44
C ASP A 16 -0.75 -19.98 14.71
N ASP A 17 0.06 -19.41 15.61
CA ASP A 17 1.23 -20.13 16.14
C ASP A 17 0.73 -21.21 17.12
N ASP A 18 1.14 -22.47 16.93
CA ASP A 18 0.82 -23.64 17.77
C ASP A 18 1.29 -23.51 19.25
N ASP A 19 1.93 -22.39 19.59
CA ASP A 19 2.11 -21.97 20.97
C ASP A 19 0.82 -21.27 21.40
N GLU A 20 -0.06 -22.02 22.06
CA GLU A 20 -1.20 -21.47 22.81
C GLU A 20 -0.63 -20.36 23.71
N TYR A 21 -0.66 -19.10 23.25
CA TYR A 21 -0.52 -17.96 24.13
C TYR A 21 -1.63 -18.19 25.13
N ASP A 22 -1.29 -18.61 26.34
CA ASP A 22 -2.26 -18.94 27.37
C ASP A 22 -2.95 -17.64 27.80
N LEU A 23 -3.88 -17.17 26.96
CA LEU A 23 -4.71 -16.01 27.19
C LEU A 23 -5.61 -16.24 28.42
N ARG A 24 -5.67 -17.48 28.94
CA ARG A 24 -6.36 -17.82 30.19
C ARG A 24 -5.63 -17.29 31.42
N SER A 25 -4.31 -17.11 31.35
CA SER A 25 -3.50 -16.51 32.44
C SER A 25 -3.26 -14.99 32.26
N GLY A 26 -3.69 -14.42 31.14
CA GLY A 26 -3.62 -12.99 30.87
C GLY A 26 -2.22 -12.50 30.45
N ILE A 27 -2.19 -11.53 29.55
CA ILE A 27 -0.97 -10.95 29.00
C ILE A 27 -0.48 -9.87 29.96
N ASN A 28 0.62 -10.15 30.66
CA ASN A 28 1.29 -9.16 31.49
C ASN A 28 2.10 -8.18 30.66
N CYS A 29 1.96 -6.93 31.04
CA CYS A 29 2.08 -5.87 30.09
C CYS A 29 2.50 -4.57 30.84
N ARG A 30 3.59 -3.87 30.46
CA ARG A 30 4.01 -2.57 31.04
C ARG A 30 3.72 -1.30 30.20
N CYS A 31 3.05 -0.30 30.79
CA CYS A 31 2.70 0.99 30.19
C CYS A 31 3.91 1.83 29.82
N PHE A 32 4.05 2.18 28.54
CA PHE A 32 5.11 3.09 28.10
C PHE A 32 4.99 4.48 28.75
N TYR A 33 3.77 4.99 28.94
CA TYR A 33 3.54 6.34 29.44
C TYR A 33 3.72 6.49 30.95
N CYS A 34 3.32 5.47 31.73
CA CYS A 34 3.35 5.55 33.19
C CYS A 34 4.15 4.42 33.86
N ASN A 35 4.81 3.55 33.10
CA ASN A 35 5.62 2.41 33.55
C ASN A 35 4.91 1.39 34.46
N LEU A 36 3.59 1.50 34.63
CA LEU A 36 2.79 0.57 35.42
C LEU A 36 2.50 -0.71 34.63
N GLU A 37 2.43 -1.83 35.33
CA GLU A 37 2.06 -3.12 34.75
C GLU A 37 0.55 -3.34 34.83
N GLY A 38 -0.01 -3.96 33.80
CA GLY A 38 -1.39 -4.41 33.72
C GLY A 38 -1.47 -5.76 33.02
N THR A 39 -2.49 -6.53 33.35
CA THR A 39 -2.77 -7.85 32.76
C THR A 39 -3.97 -7.73 31.83
N TYR A 40 -3.82 -8.15 30.57
CA TYR A 40 -4.86 -8.02 29.55
C TYR A 40 -5.24 -9.36 28.96
N LEU A 41 -6.54 -9.61 28.80
CA LEU A 41 -7.06 -10.88 28.30
C LEU A 41 -7.09 -10.96 26.75
N SER A 42 -6.63 -9.92 26.05
CA SER A 42 -6.69 -9.86 24.59
C SER A 42 -5.55 -9.03 23.98
N LEU A 43 -5.24 -9.33 22.72
CA LEU A 43 -4.37 -8.53 21.86
C LEU A 43 -5.16 -7.43 21.14
N GLY A 44 -4.48 -6.38 20.70
CA GLY A 44 -5.05 -5.30 19.91
C GLY A 44 -5.06 -3.97 20.64
N ASN A 45 -6.10 -3.16 20.39
CA ASN A 45 -6.25 -1.86 21.04
C ASN A 45 -6.75 -2.04 22.46
N LEU A 46 -6.03 -1.45 23.41
CA LEU A 46 -6.33 -1.51 24.82
C LEU A 46 -6.25 -0.10 25.41
N GLU A 47 -6.99 0.13 26.50
CA GLU A 47 -6.95 1.38 27.25
C GLU A 47 -6.36 1.11 28.64
N HIS A 48 -5.34 1.88 29.02
CA HIS A 48 -4.68 1.72 30.31
C HIS A 48 -5.41 2.58 31.34
N SER A 49 -5.31 2.22 32.63
CA SER A 49 -5.88 3.01 33.75
C SER A 49 -5.41 4.47 33.82
N CYS A 50 -4.36 4.84 33.08
CA CYS A 50 -3.88 6.21 32.95
C CYS A 50 -4.57 6.99 31.81
N GLY A 51 -5.60 6.44 31.18
CA GLY A 51 -6.36 7.04 30.07
C GLY A 51 -5.66 6.95 28.70
N ASN A 52 -4.45 6.38 28.64
CA ASN A 52 -3.71 6.24 27.39
C ASN A 52 -4.12 4.96 26.65
N LYS A 53 -4.35 5.10 25.33
CA LYS A 53 -4.58 3.97 24.43
C LYS A 53 -3.26 3.38 23.96
N PHE A 54 -3.18 2.06 23.92
CA PHE A 54 -2.00 1.34 23.47
C PHE A 54 -2.36 0.11 22.64
N PHE A 55 -1.38 -0.43 21.93
CA PHE A 55 -1.54 -1.59 21.06
C PHE A 55 -0.70 -2.77 21.56
N ALA A 56 -1.34 -3.90 21.88
CA ALA A 56 -0.67 -5.12 22.35
C ALA A 56 -0.59 -6.17 21.24
N CYS A 57 0.64 -6.60 20.92
CA CYS A 57 0.94 -7.68 20.00
C CYS A 57 2.31 -8.32 20.34
N PRO A 58 2.56 -9.58 19.96
CA PRO A 58 3.84 -10.24 20.20
C PRO A 58 4.90 -9.76 19.20
N CYS A 59 6.14 -9.70 19.69
CA CYS A 59 7.29 -9.42 18.85
C CYS A 59 7.56 -10.59 17.90
N PRO A 60 7.72 -10.37 16.57
CA PRO A 60 8.02 -11.43 15.62
C PRO A 60 9.39 -12.09 15.87
N LYS A 61 10.32 -11.40 16.56
CA LYS A 61 11.67 -11.91 16.85
C LYS A 61 11.76 -12.72 18.14
N CYS A 62 11.27 -12.19 19.26
CA CYS A 62 11.45 -12.83 20.57
C CYS A 62 10.15 -13.42 21.14
N ARG A 63 9.03 -13.27 20.43
CA ARG A 63 7.67 -13.72 20.81
C ARG A 63 7.11 -13.13 22.11
N LYS A 64 7.90 -12.37 22.87
CA LYS A 64 7.46 -11.63 24.07
C LYS A 64 6.53 -10.47 23.67
N ILE A 65 5.48 -10.28 24.45
CA ILE A 65 4.54 -9.16 24.31
C ILE A 65 5.15 -7.99 25.10
N GLY A 66 6.13 -7.33 24.48
CA GLY A 66 7.14 -6.56 25.21
C GLY A 66 6.99 -5.04 25.21
N SER A 67 6.35 -4.40 24.23
CA SER A 67 6.43 -2.93 24.09
C SER A 67 5.36 -2.30 23.23
N TRP A 68 4.97 -1.09 23.64
CA TRP A 68 3.69 -0.46 23.31
C TRP A 68 3.90 0.89 22.68
N ALA A 69 3.19 1.15 21.59
CA ALA A 69 3.01 2.49 21.07
C ALA A 69 1.65 2.59 20.38
N ARG A 70 1.37 3.76 19.80
CA ARG A 70 0.33 3.91 18.77
C ARG A 70 0.53 2.84 17.69
N LYS A 71 -0.57 2.33 17.12
CA LYS A 71 -0.58 1.42 15.96
C LYS A 71 0.47 1.81 14.92
N GLY A 72 1.08 0.81 14.29
CA GLY A 72 2.06 1.01 13.22
C GLY A 72 3.45 0.51 13.60
N ALA A 73 4.44 1.40 13.59
CA ALA A 73 5.83 1.08 13.89
C ALA A 73 6.04 0.93 15.41
N LEU A 74 6.38 -0.29 15.84
CA LEU A 74 6.54 -0.71 17.21
C LEU A 74 8.00 -1.11 17.45
N ARG A 75 8.49 -0.97 18.69
CA ARG A 75 9.83 -1.43 19.07
C ARG A 75 9.77 -2.24 20.36
N CYS A 76 10.14 -3.51 20.30
CA CYS A 76 10.16 -4.45 21.42
C CYS A 76 11.31 -4.16 22.41
N VAL A 77 11.17 -4.58 23.67
CA VAL A 77 12.21 -4.58 24.72
C VAL A 77 13.48 -5.33 24.31
N CYS A 78 13.39 -6.30 23.40
CA CYS A 78 14.58 -6.96 22.85
C CYS A 78 15.34 -6.08 21.84
N GLY A 79 14.92 -4.83 21.65
CA GLY A 79 15.48 -3.84 20.74
C GLY A 79 14.96 -3.95 19.30
N HIS A 80 14.19 -4.99 18.98
CA HIS A 80 13.68 -5.25 17.63
C HIS A 80 12.49 -4.35 17.27
N SER A 81 12.59 -3.69 16.11
CA SER A 81 11.52 -2.90 15.53
C SER A 81 10.68 -3.75 14.58
N PHE A 82 9.37 -3.59 14.65
CA PHE A 82 8.41 -4.34 13.85
C PHE A 82 7.13 -3.53 13.65
N TYR A 83 6.29 -4.00 12.75
CA TYR A 83 4.99 -3.41 12.44
C TYR A 83 3.87 -4.27 13.02
N GLY A 84 2.81 -3.67 13.57
CA GLY A 84 1.64 -4.41 14.04
C GLY A 84 0.34 -3.62 13.97
N ASP A 85 -0.74 -4.31 13.58
CA ASP A 85 -2.11 -3.75 13.52
C ASP A 85 -3.18 -4.86 13.51
N ILE A 86 -4.44 -4.45 13.34
CA ILE A 86 -5.66 -5.24 13.30
C ILE A 86 -6.16 -5.29 11.86
N CYS A 87 -6.36 -6.49 11.34
CA CYS A 87 -6.99 -6.70 10.04
C CYS A 87 -8.41 -6.14 10.05
N HIS A 88 -8.71 -5.19 9.16
CA HIS A 88 -10.04 -4.58 9.08
C HIS A 88 -11.13 -5.59 8.67
N SER A 89 -10.78 -6.69 7.99
CA SER A 89 -11.75 -7.65 7.48
C SER A 89 -12.16 -8.69 8.51
N CYS A 90 -11.23 -9.19 9.34
CA CYS A 90 -11.52 -10.27 10.29
C CYS A 90 -11.24 -9.89 11.75
N GLY A 91 -10.75 -8.67 12.01
CA GLY A 91 -10.47 -8.19 13.36
C GLY A 91 -9.26 -8.84 14.05
N ASP A 92 -8.50 -9.68 13.33
CA ASP A 92 -7.34 -10.37 13.92
C ASP A 92 -6.09 -9.49 13.94
N VAL A 93 -5.20 -9.75 14.90
CA VAL A 93 -3.93 -9.03 15.03
C VAL A 93 -2.89 -9.71 14.14
N PHE A 94 -2.17 -8.89 13.39
CA PHE A 94 -1.05 -9.33 12.57
C PHE A 94 0.20 -8.49 12.87
N VAL A 95 1.36 -9.10 12.66
CA VAL A 95 2.66 -8.45 12.87
C VAL A 95 3.61 -8.80 11.74
N CYS A 96 4.46 -7.86 11.33
CA CYS A 96 5.54 -8.13 10.40
C CYS A 96 6.82 -7.40 10.78
N ASP A 97 7.96 -7.89 10.33
CA ASP A 97 9.25 -7.21 10.52
C ASP A 97 9.23 -5.81 9.90
N GLU A 98 9.91 -4.83 10.53
CA GLU A 98 9.96 -3.45 10.04
C GLU A 98 10.54 -3.36 8.63
N SER A 99 11.50 -4.24 8.27
CA SER A 99 12.08 -4.31 6.93
C SER A 99 11.08 -4.65 5.83
N LEU A 100 9.90 -5.16 6.19
CA LEU A 100 8.84 -5.46 5.25
C LEU A 100 7.92 -4.26 4.98
N PHE A 101 7.96 -3.24 5.82
CA PHE A 101 7.19 -2.01 5.73
C PHE A 101 8.02 -0.89 5.06
N PRO A 102 7.44 -0.06 4.18
CA PRO A 102 6.09 -0.16 3.62
C PRO A 102 5.95 -1.31 2.62
N GLY A 103 4.74 -1.84 2.45
CA GLY A 103 4.53 -3.01 1.61
C GLY A 103 3.08 -3.41 1.36
N VAL A 104 2.94 -4.43 0.52
CA VAL A 104 1.67 -5.10 0.21
C VAL A 104 1.65 -6.45 0.92
N PHE A 105 0.58 -6.69 1.66
CA PHE A 105 0.48 -7.82 2.56
C PHE A 105 -0.82 -8.58 2.32
N VAL A 106 -0.76 -9.89 2.52
CA VAL A 106 -1.92 -10.77 2.52
C VAL A 106 -2.02 -11.36 3.92
N HIS A 107 -3.14 -11.12 4.59
CA HIS A 107 -3.44 -11.74 5.86
C HIS A 107 -3.67 -13.23 5.63
N ASP A 108 -2.87 -14.09 6.25
CA ASP A 108 -2.91 -15.54 6.04
C ASP A 108 -4.26 -16.19 6.38
N LYS A 109 -4.92 -15.72 7.44
CA LYS A 109 -6.13 -16.32 7.98
C LYS A 109 -7.37 -16.03 7.15
N CYS A 110 -7.55 -14.78 6.73
CA CYS A 110 -8.74 -14.37 5.96
C CYS A 110 -8.44 -14.10 4.48
N GLY A 111 -7.18 -14.17 4.05
CA GLY A 111 -6.76 -13.89 2.69
C GLY A 111 -6.85 -12.42 2.27
N THR A 112 -7.28 -11.52 3.16
CA THR A 112 -7.46 -10.10 2.83
C THR A 112 -6.10 -9.47 2.49
N GLN A 113 -6.05 -8.79 1.35
CA GLN A 113 -4.88 -8.06 0.90
C GLN A 113 -4.99 -6.59 1.29
N PHE A 114 -3.92 -6.01 1.80
CA PHE A 114 -3.87 -4.59 2.15
C PHE A 114 -2.49 -3.99 1.88
N THR A 115 -2.46 -2.68 1.73
CA THR A 115 -1.23 -1.89 1.60
C THR A 115 -0.95 -1.20 2.93
N ALA A 116 0.21 -1.43 3.54
CA ALA A 116 0.65 -0.71 4.73
C ALA A 116 1.83 0.21 4.40
N MET A 117 1.70 1.49 4.72
CA MET A 117 2.68 2.54 4.43
C MET A 117 2.44 3.78 5.30
N VAL A 118 3.24 4.82 5.09
CA VAL A 118 3.07 6.14 5.70
C VAL A 118 2.36 7.04 4.71
N CYS A 119 1.28 7.73 5.12
CA CYS A 119 0.62 8.71 4.27
C CYS A 119 1.64 9.78 3.86
N PRO A 120 1.83 10.04 2.54
CA PRO A 120 2.83 11.01 2.09
C PRO A 120 2.52 12.43 2.58
N SER A 121 1.23 12.76 2.79
CA SER A 121 0.76 14.08 3.21
C SER A 121 0.78 14.27 4.72
N CYS A 122 -0.01 13.51 5.49
CA CYS A 122 -0.16 13.72 6.93
C CYS A 122 0.79 12.89 7.80
N LYS A 123 1.63 12.05 7.20
CA LYS A 123 2.59 11.15 7.88
C LYS A 123 1.97 10.12 8.83
N GLU A 124 0.64 10.00 8.85
CA GLU A 124 -0.04 8.93 9.57
C GLU A 124 0.25 7.58 8.91
N ILE A 125 0.53 6.59 9.76
CA ILE A 125 0.68 5.21 9.35
C ILE A 125 -0.73 4.63 9.14
N GLY A 126 -0.95 3.95 8.02
CA GLY A 126 -2.27 3.43 7.71
C GLY A 126 -2.25 2.09 7.01
N HIS A 127 -3.43 1.49 7.01
CA HIS A 127 -3.82 0.40 6.14
C HIS A 127 -4.79 0.92 5.12
N TRP A 128 -4.40 0.74 3.87
CA TRP A 128 -5.27 0.99 2.76
C TRP A 128 -5.58 -0.32 2.07
N ASP A 129 -6.67 -0.32 1.33
CA ASP A 129 -7.15 -1.49 0.60
C ASP A 129 -6.12 -1.98 -0.44
N VAL A 130 -6.54 -2.95 -1.26
CA VAL A 130 -5.77 -3.63 -2.31
C VAL A 130 -4.76 -2.71 -3.03
N SER A 131 -3.52 -3.20 -3.16
CA SER A 131 -2.44 -2.55 -3.90
C SER A 131 -2.81 -2.27 -5.36
N GLY A 132 -2.22 -1.23 -5.95
CA GLY A 132 -2.47 -0.91 -7.35
C GLY A 132 -3.83 -0.23 -7.60
N ARG A 133 -4.38 0.41 -6.56
CA ARG A 133 -5.57 1.26 -6.65
C ARG A 133 -5.29 2.63 -6.04
N ILE A 134 -6.21 3.57 -6.27
CA ILE A 134 -6.16 4.86 -5.57
C ILE A 134 -6.55 4.62 -4.11
N LEU A 135 -5.58 4.83 -3.24
CA LEU A 135 -5.69 4.78 -1.79
C LEU A 135 -6.16 6.14 -1.26
N HIS A 136 -7.02 6.11 -0.25
CA HIS A 136 -7.63 7.31 0.34
C HIS A 136 -7.27 7.39 1.83
N CYS A 137 -6.63 8.48 2.24
CA CYS A 137 -6.39 8.76 3.66
C CYS A 137 -7.51 9.63 4.25
N LYS A 138 -7.77 9.50 5.55
CA LYS A 138 -8.73 10.33 6.29
C LYS A 138 -8.39 11.83 6.26
N CYS A 139 -7.13 12.19 6.02
CA CYS A 139 -6.73 13.58 5.84
C CYS A 139 -7.13 14.18 4.48
N GLY A 140 -7.79 13.41 3.60
CA GLY A 140 -8.17 13.82 2.24
C GLY A 140 -7.13 13.51 1.18
N ALA A 141 -5.93 13.08 1.56
CA ALA A 141 -4.89 12.72 0.60
C ALA A 141 -5.28 11.48 -0.21
N ARG A 142 -5.02 11.55 -1.52
CA ARG A 142 -5.22 10.48 -2.49
C ARG A 142 -3.88 10.12 -3.09
N PHE A 143 -3.51 8.86 -3.04
CA PHE A 143 -2.23 8.38 -3.55
C PHE A 143 -2.38 6.95 -4.02
N PHE A 144 -1.44 6.48 -4.82
CA PHE A 144 -1.34 5.06 -5.09
C PHE A 144 0.07 4.58 -4.74
N ALA A 145 0.18 3.30 -4.43
CA ALA A 145 1.44 2.70 -4.07
C ALA A 145 1.55 1.28 -4.60
N THR A 146 2.77 0.92 -4.98
CA THR A 146 3.13 -0.39 -5.51
C THR A 146 4.65 -0.58 -5.45
N TYR A 147 5.12 -1.77 -5.78
CA TYR A 147 6.55 -2.02 -5.90
C TYR A 147 7.07 -1.60 -7.28
N CYS A 148 8.22 -0.93 -7.27
CA CYS A 148 9.03 -0.70 -8.46
C CYS A 148 9.65 -2.01 -8.94
N ARG A 149 10.04 -2.09 -10.22
CA ARG A 149 10.76 -3.25 -10.78
C ARG A 149 12.09 -3.53 -10.08
N CYS A 150 12.70 -2.52 -9.45
CA CYS A 150 13.88 -2.67 -8.60
C CYS A 150 13.59 -3.32 -7.22
N GLY A 151 12.34 -3.70 -6.94
CA GLY A 151 11.92 -4.37 -5.70
C GLY A 151 11.67 -3.44 -4.52
N LYS A 152 11.93 -2.14 -4.64
CA LYS A 152 11.62 -1.15 -3.61
C LYS A 152 10.18 -0.65 -3.75
N PHE A 153 9.56 -0.36 -2.60
CA PHE A 153 8.21 0.17 -2.55
C PHE A 153 8.18 1.65 -2.94
N ALA A 154 7.17 2.05 -3.69
CA ALA A 154 7.02 3.38 -4.23
C ALA A 154 5.58 3.88 -4.08
N SER A 155 5.41 5.19 -3.93
CA SER A 155 4.11 5.84 -3.83
C SER A 155 4.10 7.19 -4.51
N TRP A 156 2.98 7.56 -5.12
CA TRP A 156 2.80 8.85 -5.78
C TRP A 156 1.41 9.42 -5.51
N PRO A 157 1.23 10.76 -5.56
CA PRO A 157 -0.08 11.40 -5.52
C PRO A 157 -0.99 10.89 -6.64
N ALA A 158 -2.29 10.75 -6.36
CA ALA A 158 -3.25 10.28 -7.37
C ALA A 158 -3.42 11.28 -8.52
N GLU A 159 -3.18 12.56 -8.27
CA GLU A 159 -3.27 13.66 -9.24
C GLU A 159 -2.15 13.60 -10.29
N ALA A 160 -1.10 12.83 -10.05
CA ALA A 160 -0.04 12.58 -11.01
C ALA A 160 -0.43 11.53 -12.08
N VAL A 161 -1.62 10.93 -11.96
CA VAL A 161 -2.16 9.92 -12.87
C VAL A 161 -3.31 10.51 -13.69
N PRO A 162 -3.34 10.34 -15.03
CA PRO A 162 -2.32 9.70 -15.86
C PRO A 162 -1.05 10.54 -16.02
N GLY A 163 0.11 9.90 -16.05
CA GLY A 163 1.37 10.62 -16.18
C GLY A 163 2.63 9.76 -16.20
N ILE A 164 3.77 10.42 -16.41
CA ILE A 164 5.09 9.80 -16.26
C ILE A 164 5.55 9.99 -14.81
N LEU A 165 5.76 8.89 -14.11
CA LEU A 165 6.15 8.86 -12.72
C LEU A 165 7.59 8.40 -12.59
N VAL A 166 8.34 9.10 -11.74
CA VAL A 166 9.74 8.78 -11.45
C VAL A 166 9.81 8.12 -10.09
N HIS A 167 10.45 6.95 -10.01
CA HIS A 167 10.72 6.32 -8.74
C HIS A 167 11.93 6.97 -8.06
N ALA A 168 11.69 7.62 -6.93
CA ALA A 168 12.67 8.46 -6.24
C ALA A 168 14.00 7.73 -5.90
N SER A 169 13.95 6.43 -5.61
CA SER A 169 15.16 5.70 -5.20
C SER A 169 16.03 5.18 -6.34
N CYS A 170 15.48 4.91 -7.53
CA CYS A 170 16.27 4.35 -8.64
C CYS A 170 16.15 5.14 -9.96
N GLY A 171 15.40 6.24 -9.99
CA GLY A 171 15.23 7.08 -11.18
C GLY A 171 14.41 6.44 -12.30
N GLU A 172 13.91 5.23 -12.10
CA GLU A 172 13.13 4.51 -13.11
C GLU A 172 11.82 5.25 -13.41
N GLN A 173 11.47 5.33 -14.70
CA GLN A 173 10.33 6.10 -15.19
C GLN A 173 9.24 5.16 -15.70
N PHE A 174 8.00 5.43 -15.27
CA PHE A 174 6.83 4.65 -15.62
C PHE A 174 5.77 5.53 -16.24
N TYR A 175 5.16 5.10 -17.33
CA TYR A 175 3.85 5.62 -17.70
C TYR A 175 2.80 4.94 -16.81
N CYS A 176 1.97 5.73 -16.14
CA CYS A 176 0.98 5.26 -15.17
C CYS A 176 -0.40 5.77 -15.52
N ASP A 177 -1.41 4.92 -15.30
CA ASP A 177 -2.79 5.22 -15.65
C ASP A 177 -3.82 4.39 -14.86
N VAL A 178 -5.10 4.79 -14.92
CA VAL A 178 -6.25 4.04 -14.38
C VAL A 178 -6.99 3.35 -15.52
N CYS A 179 -6.97 2.02 -15.52
CA CYS A 179 -7.74 1.21 -16.46
C CYS A 179 -9.25 1.31 -16.18
N PRO A 180 -10.14 1.20 -17.17
CA PRO A 180 -11.59 1.17 -16.94
C PRO A 180 -12.08 0.10 -15.95
N CYS A 181 -11.31 -0.98 -15.74
CA CYS A 181 -11.61 -1.99 -14.71
C CYS A 181 -11.27 -1.54 -13.28
N GLY A 182 -10.75 -0.32 -13.09
CA GLY A 182 -10.40 0.28 -11.80
C GLY A 182 -8.96 0.04 -11.34
N ASP A 183 -8.19 -0.76 -12.07
CA ASP A 183 -6.79 -1.05 -11.73
C ASP A 183 -5.85 0.08 -12.21
N ILE A 184 -4.86 0.40 -11.38
CA ILE A 184 -3.73 1.23 -11.80
C ILE A 184 -2.71 0.36 -12.51
N VAL A 185 -2.31 0.83 -13.67
CA VAL A 185 -1.50 0.10 -14.63
C VAL A 185 -0.23 0.90 -14.90
N LEU A 186 0.91 0.20 -14.82
CA LEU A 186 2.24 0.78 -14.99
C LEU A 186 2.93 0.12 -16.18
N TRP A 187 3.42 0.94 -17.11
CA TRP A 187 4.29 0.53 -18.20
C TRP A 187 5.64 1.21 -18.07
N ASN A 188 6.64 0.69 -18.79
CA ASN A 188 7.83 1.47 -19.06
C ASN A 188 7.41 2.80 -19.72
N LYS A 189 8.02 3.92 -19.32
CA LYS A 189 7.91 5.20 -20.01
C LYS A 189 8.00 5.08 -21.53
N ASP A 190 8.87 4.21 -22.05
CA ASP A 190 9.11 4.08 -23.50
C ASP A 190 7.90 3.52 -24.27
N ALA A 191 6.89 2.97 -23.56
CA ALA A 191 5.61 2.58 -24.15
C ALA A 191 4.70 3.78 -24.44
N PHE A 192 5.04 4.97 -23.92
CA PHE A 192 4.40 6.24 -24.24
C PHE A 192 5.25 7.05 -25.23
N PRO A 193 4.66 7.70 -26.25
CA PRO A 193 3.28 7.57 -26.71
C PRO A 193 3.03 6.23 -27.43
N GLY A 194 1.83 5.66 -27.28
CA GLY A 194 1.50 4.40 -27.95
C GLY A 194 0.17 3.78 -27.56
N MET A 195 -0.18 2.69 -28.22
CA MET A 195 -1.30 1.81 -27.92
C MET A 195 -0.90 0.83 -26.81
N LEU A 196 -1.63 0.87 -25.72
CA LEU A 196 -1.39 0.04 -24.56
C LEU A 196 -2.54 -0.91 -24.35
N SER A 197 -2.22 -2.09 -23.81
CA SER A 197 -3.20 -3.12 -23.48
C SER A 197 -3.05 -3.51 -22.02
N HIS A 198 -4.14 -3.47 -21.27
CA HIS A 198 -4.15 -4.00 -19.91
C HIS A 198 -4.20 -5.53 -19.95
N LYS A 199 -3.13 -6.17 -19.45
CA LYS A 199 -2.96 -7.63 -19.49
C LYS A 199 -4.12 -8.41 -18.85
N ASN A 200 -4.72 -7.88 -17.77
CA ASN A 200 -5.73 -8.63 -17.01
C ASN A 200 -7.12 -8.54 -17.65
N CYS A 201 -7.58 -7.32 -17.98
CA CYS A 201 -8.93 -7.12 -18.53
C CYS A 201 -8.99 -7.03 -20.07
N GLY A 202 -7.84 -6.96 -20.74
CA GLY A 202 -7.76 -6.85 -22.20
C GLY A 202 -8.11 -5.47 -22.78
N ALA A 203 -8.46 -4.49 -21.94
CA ALA A 203 -8.78 -3.13 -22.40
C ALA A 203 -7.59 -2.52 -23.14
N LYS A 204 -7.88 -1.88 -24.27
CA LYS A 204 -6.91 -1.16 -25.10
C LYS A 204 -7.17 0.34 -25.03
N PHE A 205 -6.10 1.11 -24.99
CA PHE A 205 -6.17 2.57 -24.94
C PHE A 205 -4.94 3.17 -25.59
N LEU A 206 -5.17 4.30 -26.23
CA LEU A 206 -4.13 5.12 -26.81
C LEU A 206 -3.62 6.07 -25.73
N ALA A 207 -2.32 6.06 -25.45
CA ALA A 207 -1.66 6.97 -24.52
C ALA A 207 -0.84 8.02 -25.29
N LEU A 208 -1.17 9.29 -25.08
CA LEU A 208 -0.64 10.47 -25.79
C LEU A 208 -0.67 11.71 -24.89
N ALA A 209 0.08 12.74 -25.27
CA ALA A 209 -0.10 14.08 -24.74
C ALA A 209 -1.06 14.87 -25.64
N CYS A 210 -1.95 15.66 -25.04
CA CYS A 210 -2.74 16.62 -25.80
C CYS A 210 -1.80 17.62 -26.50
N PRO A 211 -1.93 17.86 -27.82
CA PRO A 211 -1.03 18.78 -28.53
C PRO A 211 -1.21 20.24 -28.12
N TYR A 212 -2.32 20.59 -27.44
CA TYR A 212 -2.63 21.96 -27.05
C TYR A 212 -2.27 22.29 -25.60
N CYS A 213 -2.54 21.37 -24.66
CA CYS A 213 -2.26 21.61 -23.23
C CYS A 213 -1.13 20.74 -22.68
N HIS A 214 -0.57 19.85 -23.52
CA HIS A 214 0.52 18.93 -23.20
C HIS A 214 0.26 17.98 -22.02
N LYS A 215 -0.96 17.97 -21.47
CA LYS A 215 -1.37 17.00 -20.46
C LYS A 215 -1.42 15.61 -21.09
N ILE A 216 -0.74 14.68 -20.44
CA ILE A 216 -0.78 13.26 -20.75
C ILE A 216 -2.19 12.75 -20.41
N SER A 217 -2.74 11.92 -21.28
CA SER A 217 -4.02 11.24 -21.03
C SER A 217 -4.07 9.92 -21.79
N HIS A 218 -5.17 9.20 -21.60
CA HIS A 218 -5.49 7.99 -22.34
C HIS A 218 -6.83 8.16 -23.06
N TRP A 219 -6.98 7.49 -24.18
CA TRP A 219 -8.22 7.52 -24.95
C TRP A 219 -8.63 6.11 -25.33
N ASN A 220 -9.90 5.81 -25.11
CA ASN A 220 -10.55 4.54 -25.45
C ASN A 220 -11.11 4.53 -26.89
N SER A 221 -10.78 5.54 -27.69
CA SER A 221 -11.27 5.70 -29.05
C SER A 221 -10.16 6.14 -30.00
N PHE A 222 -10.39 5.94 -31.29
CA PHE A 222 -9.50 6.36 -32.37
C PHE A 222 -10.15 7.46 -33.19
N GLY A 223 -9.33 8.30 -33.84
CA GLY A 223 -9.81 9.37 -34.71
C GLY A 223 -9.80 10.73 -34.03
N HIS A 224 -10.98 11.32 -33.82
CA HIS A 224 -11.14 12.63 -33.19
C HIS A 224 -11.26 12.49 -31.68
N LEU A 225 -10.23 12.97 -30.98
CA LEU A 225 -10.17 12.95 -29.53
C LEU A 225 -10.52 14.32 -28.98
N ARG A 226 -11.26 14.35 -27.86
CA ARG A 226 -11.53 15.57 -27.10
C ARG A 226 -10.76 15.52 -25.79
N CYS A 227 -9.93 16.53 -25.54
CA CYS A 227 -9.22 16.70 -24.28
C CYS A 227 -10.11 17.43 -23.26
N LEU A 228 -9.82 17.26 -21.96
CA LEU A 228 -10.44 18.04 -20.87
C LEU A 228 -10.16 19.55 -20.98
N CYS A 229 -9.18 19.99 -21.78
CA CYS A 229 -9.00 21.42 -22.11
C CYS A 229 -10.03 21.95 -23.13
N GLY A 230 -10.99 21.12 -23.56
CA GLY A 230 -12.05 21.48 -24.50
C GLY A 230 -11.65 21.41 -25.98
N LYS A 231 -10.35 21.31 -26.29
CA LYS A 231 -9.86 21.19 -27.67
C LYS A 231 -10.03 19.76 -28.19
N GLN A 232 -10.28 19.67 -29.49
CA GLN A 232 -10.29 18.40 -30.23
C GLN A 232 -9.07 18.31 -31.11
N PHE A 233 -8.53 17.10 -31.27
CA PHE A 233 -7.42 16.81 -32.17
C PHE A 233 -7.59 15.46 -32.83
N LYS A 234 -6.91 15.25 -33.95
CA LYS A 234 -6.91 13.98 -34.67
C LYS A 234 -5.63 13.21 -34.37
N VAL A 235 -5.77 11.92 -34.13
CA VAL A 235 -4.65 10.98 -33.95
C VAL A 235 -3.98 10.72 -35.29
N THR A 236 -2.65 10.85 -35.37
CA THR A 236 -1.91 10.47 -36.58
C THR A 236 -1.72 8.95 -36.65
N PRO A 237 -1.57 8.36 -37.86
CA PRO A 237 -1.32 6.92 -38.00
C PRO A 237 -0.08 6.45 -37.22
N GLU A 238 0.96 7.27 -37.14
CA GLU A 238 2.20 6.99 -36.39
C GLU A 238 1.96 6.90 -34.87
N GLN A 239 1.10 7.77 -34.33
CA GLN A 239 0.70 7.75 -32.92
C GLN A 239 -0.13 6.50 -32.55
N SER A 240 -0.76 5.86 -33.53
CA SER A 240 -1.64 4.69 -33.33
C SER A 240 -0.94 3.33 -33.44
N ARG A 241 0.34 3.29 -33.84
CA ARG A 241 1.06 2.08 -34.26
C ARG A 241 2.19 1.62 -33.32
N LYS A 242 2.57 2.43 -32.33
CA LYS A 242 3.58 2.05 -31.32
C LYS A 242 2.94 1.31 -30.16
#